data_AF-A0A1M3G0Z9-F1
#
_entry.id   AF-A0A1M3G0Z9-F1
#
_cell.length_a   1.000
_cell.length_b   1.000
_cell.length_c   1.000
_cell.angle_alpha   90.00
_cell.angle_beta   90.00
_cell.angle_gamma   90.00
#
_symmetry.space_group_name_H-M   'P 1'
#
loop_
_entity.id
_entity.type
_entity.pdbx_description
1 polymer ?
#
loop_
_entity_poly.entity_id
_entity_poly.type
_entity_poly.pdbx_seq_one_letter_code
_entity_poly.pdbx_strand_id
1 'polypeptide(L)'
;MKPPFPISKYKPQTAKALSWQEIEQKYADLTGIHPEFNPMLLLVKHIASTTLSTRLFAYTSMHKLIISIYNPIEWNREALHVEFDTLVKKWYFWYYSKPKEPVEFERTYSSEKGIEKFDAFIRQINW
;
A
#
# COMPACT_ATOMS: atom_id res chain seq x y z
N MET A 1 -3.51 28.17 37.18
CA MET A 1 -2.96 26.95 36.53
C MET A 1 -3.77 26.69 35.26
N LYS A 2 -3.16 26.76 34.08
CA LYS A 2 -3.79 26.27 32.83
C LYS A 2 -3.67 24.74 32.83
N PRO A 3 -4.72 23.99 32.45
CA PRO A 3 -4.60 22.53 32.35
C PRO A 3 -3.55 22.18 31.28
N PRO A 4 -2.80 21.07 31.45
CA PRO A 4 -1.90 20.59 30.42
C PRO A 4 -2.76 20.18 29.22
N PHE A 5 -2.22 20.39 28.02
CA PHE A 5 -2.88 20.21 26.72
C PHE A 5 -3.89 19.04 26.66
N PRO A 6 -5.02 19.19 25.96
CA PRO A 6 -5.99 18.11 25.83
C PRO A 6 -5.31 16.89 25.19
N ILE A 7 -5.42 15.73 25.84
CA ILE A 7 -5.06 14.44 25.26
C ILE A 7 -5.91 14.29 24.00
N SER A 8 -5.32 14.57 22.84
CA SER A 8 -5.98 14.42 21.55
C SER A 8 -6.41 12.95 21.43
N LYS A 9 -7.71 12.69 21.60
CA LYS A 9 -8.29 11.36 21.39
C LYS A 9 -8.00 10.96 19.95
N TYR A 10 -7.12 9.96 19.77
CA TYR A 10 -6.81 9.41 18.48
C TYR A 10 -8.10 8.96 17.78
N LYS A 11 -8.33 9.42 16.55
CA LYS A 11 -9.43 8.98 15.70
C LYS A 11 -8.82 8.28 14.48
N PRO A 12 -8.92 6.95 14.38
CA PRO A 12 -8.36 6.22 13.25
C PRO A 12 -9.10 6.61 11.98
N GLN A 13 -8.33 6.83 10.91
CA GLN A 13 -8.88 6.98 9.56
C GLN A 13 -8.80 5.61 8.89
N THR A 14 -9.96 4.96 8.78
CA THR A 14 -10.07 3.60 8.26
C THR A 14 -10.78 3.57 6.92
N ALA A 15 -10.31 2.71 6.03
CA ALA A 15 -10.99 2.35 4.79
C ALA A 15 -11.37 0.87 4.80
N LYS A 16 -12.50 0.53 4.19
CA LYS A 16 -12.87 -0.87 3.95
C LYS A 16 -11.97 -1.42 2.85
N ALA A 17 -11.43 -2.63 3.08
CA ALA A 17 -10.70 -3.33 2.03
C ALA A 17 -11.61 -3.66 0.85
N LEU A 18 -11.04 -3.63 -0.35
CA LEU A 18 -11.64 -4.12 -1.58
C LEU A 18 -11.16 -5.54 -1.84
N SER A 19 -11.91 -6.31 -2.61
CA SER A 19 -11.41 -7.59 -3.12
C SER A 19 -10.24 -7.36 -4.08
N TRP A 20 -9.32 -8.32 -4.17
CA TRP A 20 -8.22 -8.25 -5.12
C TRP A 20 -8.69 -8.15 -6.57
N GLN A 21 -9.82 -8.77 -6.91
CA GLN A 21 -10.45 -8.67 -8.23
C GLN A 21 -10.91 -7.23 -8.54
N GLU A 22 -11.52 -6.54 -7.58
CA GLU A 22 -11.93 -5.14 -7.76
C GLU A 22 -10.71 -4.22 -7.93
N ILE A 23 -9.63 -4.46 -7.18
CA ILE A 23 -8.39 -3.68 -7.29
C ILE A 23 -7.71 -3.94 -8.64
N GLU A 24 -7.66 -5.20 -9.07
CA GLU A 24 -7.11 -5.58 -10.38
C GLU A 24 -7.87 -4.87 -11.50
N GLN A 25 -9.20 -4.90 -11.46
CA GLN A 25 -10.03 -4.24 -12.46
C GLN A 25 -9.77 -2.73 -12.51
N LYS A 26 -9.66 -2.06 -11.34
CA LYS A 26 -9.32 -0.63 -11.29
C LYS A 26 -8.00 -0.30 -11.98
N TYR A 27 -6.96 -1.11 -11.74
CA TYR A 27 -5.67 -0.89 -12.40
C TYR A 27 -5.69 -1.30 -13.88
N ALA A 28 -6.51 -2.28 -14.27
CA ALA A 28 -6.71 -2.63 -15.67
C ALA A 28 -7.38 -1.48 -16.44
N ASP A 29 -8.45 -0.90 -15.88
CA ASP A 29 -9.13 0.27 -16.43
C ASP A 29 -8.18 1.47 -16.52
N LEU A 30 -7.41 1.73 -15.46
CA LEU A 30 -6.41 2.79 -15.44
C LEU A 30 -5.33 2.57 -16.50
N THR A 31 -4.84 1.34 -16.66
CA THR A 31 -3.82 0.99 -17.66
C THR A 31 -4.36 1.11 -19.10
N GLY A 32 -5.66 0.89 -19.31
CA GLY A 32 -6.32 1.10 -20.60
C GLY A 32 -6.28 2.57 -21.06
N ILE A 33 -6.27 3.51 -20.11
CA ILE A 33 -6.18 4.96 -20.38
C ILE A 33 -4.72 5.43 -20.32
N HIS A 34 -3.96 4.90 -19.36
CA HIS A 34 -2.60 5.28 -18.99
C HIS A 34 -1.70 4.02 -18.92
N PRO A 35 -1.18 3.53 -20.07
CA PRO A 35 -0.40 2.29 -20.14
C PRO A 35 0.80 2.24 -19.20
N GLU A 36 1.33 3.39 -18.81
CA GLU A 36 2.42 3.55 -17.85
C GLU A 36 2.14 2.98 -16.45
N PHE A 37 0.88 2.75 -16.08
CA PHE A 37 0.48 2.11 -14.81
C PHE A 37 0.50 0.57 -14.84
N ASN A 38 0.86 -0.05 -15.97
CA ASN A 38 0.97 -1.50 -16.08
C ASN A 38 1.81 -2.17 -14.97
N PRO A 39 2.91 -1.57 -14.45
CA PRO A 39 3.63 -2.16 -13.32
C PRO A 39 2.77 -2.35 -12.06
N MET A 40 1.87 -1.41 -11.75
CA MET A 40 0.92 -1.56 -10.63
C MET A 40 -0.06 -2.70 -10.88
N LEU A 41 -0.58 -2.83 -12.10
CA LEU A 41 -1.46 -3.94 -12.49
C LEU A 41 -0.75 -5.29 -12.32
N LEU A 42 0.50 -5.39 -12.78
CA LEU A 42 1.30 -6.61 -12.64
C LEU A 42 1.56 -6.97 -11.17
N LEU A 43 1.85 -5.97 -10.31
CA LEU A 43 1.99 -6.20 -8.88
C LEU A 43 0.70 -6.73 -8.26
N VAL A 44 -0.45 -6.15 -8.59
CA VAL A 44 -1.75 -6.61 -8.07
C VAL A 44 -2.06 -8.04 -8.51
N LYS A 45 -1.83 -8.36 -9.80
CA LYS A 45 -1.98 -9.73 -10.32
C LYS A 45 -1.04 -10.71 -9.64
N HIS A 46 0.19 -10.30 -9.34
CA HIS A 46 1.14 -11.12 -8.57
C HIS A 46 0.61 -11.41 -7.17
N ILE A 47 0.15 -10.40 -6.43
CA ILE A 47 -0.43 -10.60 -5.09
C ILE A 47 -1.65 -11.52 -5.17
N ALA A 48 -2.56 -11.26 -6.11
CA ALA A 48 -3.78 -12.04 -6.32
C ALA A 48 -3.52 -13.52 -6.66
N SER A 49 -2.41 -13.81 -7.35
CA SER A 49 -2.06 -15.18 -7.76
C SER A 49 -1.26 -15.97 -6.72
N THR A 50 -0.90 -15.34 -5.59
CA THR A 50 -0.15 -15.99 -4.50
C THR A 50 -1.03 -16.18 -3.25
N THR A 51 -0.50 -16.90 -2.25
CA THR A 51 -1.15 -17.06 -0.95
C THR A 51 -1.26 -15.75 -0.17
N LEU A 52 -0.53 -14.71 -0.56
CA LEU A 52 -0.61 -13.37 0.04
C LEU A 52 -2.02 -12.79 -0.08
N SER A 53 -2.74 -13.08 -1.16
CA SER A 53 -4.12 -12.60 -1.37
C SER A 53 -5.08 -12.97 -0.25
N THR A 54 -4.81 -14.05 0.50
CA THR A 54 -5.63 -14.53 1.61
C THR A 54 -5.32 -13.87 2.94
N ARG A 55 -4.13 -13.27 3.07
CA ARG A 55 -3.60 -12.68 4.32
C ARG A 55 -3.51 -11.17 4.27
N LEU A 56 -3.35 -10.62 3.07
CA LEU A 56 -3.26 -9.19 2.81
C LEU A 56 -4.60 -8.64 2.37
N PHE A 57 -4.94 -7.49 2.92
CA PHE A 57 -6.07 -6.66 2.54
C PHE A 57 -5.55 -5.38 1.90
N ALA A 58 -6.29 -4.86 0.93
CA ALA A 58 -5.88 -3.62 0.28
C ALA A 58 -7.06 -2.73 -0.13
N TYR A 59 -6.75 -1.47 -0.40
CA TYR A 59 -7.61 -0.55 -1.14
C TYR A 59 -6.73 0.39 -1.97
N THR A 60 -7.38 1.12 -2.88
CA THR A 60 -6.73 2.10 -3.75
C THR A 60 -7.01 3.51 -3.27
N SER A 61 -6.02 4.39 -3.31
CA SER A 61 -6.20 5.83 -3.09
C SER A 61 -5.41 6.61 -4.12
N MET A 62 -6.13 7.37 -4.95
CA MET A 62 -5.58 7.91 -6.21
C MET A 62 -4.97 6.76 -7.03
N HIS A 63 -3.66 6.81 -7.30
CA HIS A 63 -2.89 5.78 -7.99
C HIS A 63 -2.13 4.84 -7.06
N LYS A 64 -2.19 5.04 -5.75
CA LYS A 64 -1.47 4.22 -4.75
C LYS A 64 -2.27 2.98 -4.36
N LEU A 65 -1.54 1.90 -4.10
CA LEU A 65 -2.05 0.69 -3.48
C LEU A 65 -1.70 0.71 -2.00
N ILE A 66 -2.71 0.67 -1.13
CA ILE A 66 -2.51 0.63 0.32
C ILE A 66 -2.82 -0.78 0.81
N ILE A 67 -1.85 -1.41 1.47
CA ILE A 67 -1.88 -2.82 1.86
C ILE A 67 -1.71 -2.94 3.37
N SER A 68 -2.46 -3.83 4.01
CA SER A 68 -2.36 -4.14 5.43
C SER A 68 -2.74 -5.60 5.70
N ILE A 69 -2.38 -6.11 6.89
CA ILE A 69 -2.86 -7.39 7.42
C ILE A 69 -4.20 -7.25 8.18
N TYR A 70 -4.75 -6.04 8.31
CA TYR A 70 -6.00 -5.77 9.00
C TYR A 70 -7.12 -5.36 8.03
N ASN A 71 -8.36 -5.68 8.40
CA ASN A 71 -9.57 -5.18 7.75
C ASN A 71 -10.61 -4.83 8.84
N PRO A 72 -11.03 -3.57 8.99
CA PRO A 72 -10.75 -2.42 8.12
C PRO A 72 -9.30 -1.94 8.20
N ILE A 73 -8.82 -1.33 7.11
CA ILE A 73 -7.43 -0.87 6.98
C ILE A 73 -7.31 0.54 7.52
N GLU A 74 -6.38 0.77 8.44
CA GLU A 74 -6.06 2.09 8.97
C GLU A 74 -4.95 2.74 8.15
N TRP A 75 -5.15 3.98 7.68
CA TRP A 75 -4.28 4.61 6.67
C TRP A 75 -2.79 4.68 7.07
N ASN A 76 -2.47 4.95 8.34
CA ASN A 76 -1.09 5.11 8.84
C ASN A 76 -0.74 4.13 9.98
N ARG A 77 -1.31 2.93 9.98
CA ARG A 77 -0.98 1.92 11.00
C ARG A 77 -0.95 0.54 10.38
N GLU A 78 0.18 -0.12 10.55
CA GLU A 78 0.46 -1.41 9.93
C GLU A 78 0.02 -1.40 8.45
N ALA A 79 0.45 -0.35 7.74
CA ALA A 79 0.02 -0.04 6.38
C ALA A 79 1.22 0.22 5.48
N LEU A 80 1.30 -0.55 4.41
CA LEU A 80 2.28 -0.40 3.34
C LEU A 80 1.63 0.34 2.17
N HIS A 81 2.19 1.49 1.82
CA HIS A 81 1.77 2.28 0.68
C HIS A 81 2.74 1.98 -0.46
N VAL A 82 2.20 1.53 -1.58
CA VAL A 82 2.97 1.21 -2.77
C VAL A 82 2.54 2.13 -3.90
N GLU A 83 3.51 2.76 -4.52
CA GLU A 83 3.33 3.65 -5.66
C GLU A 83 4.40 3.35 -6.72
N PHE A 84 4.00 3.44 -7.98
CA PHE A 84 4.92 3.48 -9.10
C PHE A 84 4.86 4.85 -9.76
N ASP A 85 5.97 5.58 -9.71
CA ASP A 85 6.11 6.85 -10.42
C ASP A 85 6.42 6.56 -11.89
N THR A 86 5.48 6.96 -12.73
CA THR A 86 5.49 6.67 -14.15
C THR A 86 6.45 7.57 -14.95
N LEU A 87 6.85 8.72 -14.39
CA LEU A 87 7.78 9.67 -15.01
C LEU A 87 9.22 9.24 -14.79
N VAL A 88 9.60 8.95 -13.54
CA VAL A 88 10.97 8.54 -13.21
C VAL A 88 11.19 7.03 -13.21
N LYS A 89 10.12 6.25 -13.45
CA LYS A 89 10.12 4.78 -13.51
C LYS A 89 10.69 4.14 -12.24
N LYS A 90 10.18 4.57 -11.09
CA LYS A 90 10.61 4.06 -9.76
C LYS A 90 9.42 3.64 -8.92
N TRP A 91 9.67 2.62 -8.11
CA TRP A 91 8.77 2.18 -7.05
C TRP A 91 9.06 2.93 -5.77
N TYR A 92 8.01 3.31 -5.05
CA TYR A 92 8.08 3.92 -3.73
C TYR A 92 7.24 3.12 -2.75
N PHE A 93 7.91 2.61 -1.72
CA PHE A 93 7.29 1.84 -0.65
C PHE A 93 7.43 2.62 0.66
N TRP A 94 6.29 2.95 1.26
CA TRP A 94 6.23 3.60 2.57
C TRP A 94 5.49 2.72 3.56
N TYR A 95 6.16 2.31 4.63
CA TYR A 95 5.58 1.50 5.68
C TYR A 95 5.35 2.30 6.95
N TYR A 96 4.11 2.32 7.41
CA TYR A 96 3.70 2.93 8.66
C TYR A 96 3.36 1.82 9.65
N SER A 97 4.18 1.61 10.68
CA SER A 97 3.85 0.66 11.75
C SER A 97 2.83 1.24 12.73
N LYS A 98 2.98 2.51 13.10
CA LYS A 98 2.15 3.16 14.12
C LYS A 98 1.51 4.47 13.64
N PRO A 99 0.30 4.76 14.14
CA PRO A 99 -0.36 6.01 13.81
C PRO A 99 0.37 7.20 14.41
N LYS A 100 0.47 8.28 13.62
CA LYS A 100 1.12 9.56 13.99
C LYS A 100 2.64 9.48 14.23
N GLU A 101 3.26 8.33 13.98
CA GLU A 101 4.71 8.23 13.87
C GLU A 101 5.14 8.48 12.41
N PRO A 102 6.39 8.91 12.18
CA PRO A 102 6.95 8.96 10.84
C PRO A 102 6.93 7.56 10.18
N VAL A 103 7.08 7.54 8.87
CA VAL A 103 7.26 6.29 8.13
C VAL A 103 8.45 5.51 8.71
N GLU A 104 8.27 4.24 9.04
CA GLU A 104 9.33 3.40 9.59
C GLU A 104 10.30 2.97 8.48
N PHE A 105 9.75 2.65 7.30
CA PHE A 105 10.54 2.36 6.12
C PHE A 105 10.08 3.17 4.93
N GLU A 106 11.00 3.94 4.37
CA GLU A 106 10.90 4.50 3.03
C GLU A 106 11.94 3.81 2.15
N ARG A 107 11.47 3.22 1.04
CA ARG A 107 12.33 2.51 0.09
C ARG A 107 11.95 2.88 -1.33
N THR A 108 12.98 3.03 -2.16
CA THR A 108 12.83 3.30 -3.59
C THR A 108 13.56 2.25 -4.39
N TYR A 109 12.93 1.76 -5.46
CA TYR A 109 13.51 0.74 -6.33
C TYR A 109 13.37 1.11 -7.80
N SER A 110 14.26 0.56 -8.65
CA SER A 110 14.13 0.67 -10.10
C SER A 110 12.93 -0.13 -10.61
N SER A 111 12.43 0.21 -11.80
CA SER A 111 11.19 -0.33 -12.34
C SER A 111 11.14 -1.86 -12.40
N GLU A 112 12.30 -2.49 -12.66
CA GLU A 112 12.44 -3.92 -12.92
C GLU A 112 12.41 -4.74 -11.64
N LYS A 113 12.63 -4.11 -10.47
CA LYS A 113 12.78 -4.81 -9.18
C LYS A 113 11.52 -4.79 -8.32
N GLY A 114 10.44 -4.14 -8.77
CA GLY A 114 9.24 -3.89 -7.97
C GLY A 114 8.68 -5.12 -7.26
N ILE A 115 8.36 -6.17 -8.03
CA ILE A 115 7.74 -7.40 -7.50
C ILE A 115 8.70 -8.15 -6.57
N GLU A 116 9.95 -8.36 -6.99
CA GLU A 116 10.96 -9.03 -6.15
C GLU A 116 11.16 -8.29 -4.81
N LYS A 117 11.20 -6.96 -4.84
CA LYS A 117 11.38 -6.13 -3.65
C LYS A 117 10.12 -6.08 -2.80
N PHE A 118 8.94 -6.15 -3.40
CA PHE A 118 7.69 -6.33 -2.67
C PHE A 118 7.71 -7.63 -1.87
N ASP A 119 8.00 -8.77 -2.50
CA ASP A 119 8.05 -10.06 -1.80
C ASP A 119 9.10 -10.07 -0.69
N ALA A 120 10.28 -9.50 -0.95
CA ALA A 120 11.31 -9.35 0.06
C ALA A 120 10.86 -8.47 1.24
N PHE A 121 10.15 -7.39 0.95
CA PHE A 121 9.64 -6.47 1.97
C PHE A 121 8.57 -7.13 2.85
N ILE A 122 7.59 -7.80 2.25
CA ILE A 122 6.54 -8.55 2.96
C ILE A 122 7.16 -9.60 3.89
N ARG A 123 8.17 -10.34 3.43
CA ARG A 123 8.91 -11.29 4.29
C ARG A 123 9.64 -10.58 5.43
N GLN A 124 10.28 -9.43 5.15
CA GLN A 124 11.05 -8.69 6.15
C GLN A 124 10.17 -8.19 7.31
N ILE A 125 8.96 -7.71 7.02
CA ILE A 125 8.00 -7.25 8.03
C ILE A 125 7.09 -8.38 8.57
N ASN A 126 7.36 -9.62 8.16
CA ASN A 126 6.66 -10.83 8.60
C ASN A 126 5.14 -10.81 8.35
N TRP A 127 4.74 -10.33 7.16
CA TRP A 127 3.34 -10.29 6.72
C TRP A 127 2.90 -11.55 5.96
#